data_AF-X1LD99-F1
#
_entry.id   AF-X1LD99-F1
#
_cell.length_a   1.000
_cell.length_b   1.000
_cell.length_c   1.000
_cell.angle_alpha   90.00
_cell.angle_beta   90.00
_cell.angle_gamma   90.00
#
_symmetry.space_group_name_H-M   'P 1'
#
loop_
_entity.id
_entity.type
_entity.pdbx_description
1 polymer ?
#
loop_
_entity_poly.entity_id
_entity_poly.type
_entity_poly.pdbx_seq_one_letter_code
_entity_poly.pdbx_strand_id
1 'polypeptide(L)' 'LDIGTSGCKAVAFDEEGSLLARAYREYSLLHPKPGWAELDVNLLWKKIK' A
#
# COMPACT_ATOMS: atom_id res chain seq x y z
N LEU A 1 9.07 1.40 1.75
CA LEU A 1 7.64 1.20 1.41
C LEU A 1 7.12 0.07 2.28
N ASP A 2 5.89 0.19 2.76
CA ASP A 2 5.17 -0.80 3.54
C ASP A 2 3.87 -1.10 2.79
N ILE A 3 3.78 -2.28 2.16
CA ILE A 3 2.64 -2.70 1.34
C ILE A 3 1.76 -3.60 2.21
N GLY A 4 0.71 -3.01 2.79
CA GLY A 4 -0.23 -3.72 3.65
C GLY A 4 -1.43 -4.27 2.89
N THR A 5 -2.38 -4.84 3.62
CA THR A 5 -3.60 -5.41 3.03
C THR A 5 -4.57 -4.34 2.53
N SER A 6 -4.65 -3.19 3.20
CA SER A 6 -5.58 -2.10 2.90
C SER A 6 -4.96 -0.91 2.17
N GLY A 7 -3.63 -0.87 2.08
CA GLY A 7 -2.94 0.27 1.49
C GLY A 7 -1.43 0.18 1.59
N CYS A 8 -0.75 1.07 0.87
CA CYS A 8 0.69 1.22 0.91
C CYS A 8 1.09 2.52 1.60
N LYS A 9 2.03 2.41 2.53
CA LYS A 9 2.67 3.53 3.21
C LYS A 9 4.08 3.74 2.65
N ALA A 10 4.37 4.97 2.26
CA ALA A 10 5.70 5.41 1.86
C ALA A 10 6.23 6.41 2.88
N VAL A 11 7.50 6.27 3.24
CA VAL A 11 8.16 7.17 4.18
C VAL A 11 9.57 7.45 3.64
N ALA A 12 9.95 8.71 3.63
CA ALA A 12 11.29 9.18 3.30
C ALA A 12 11.97 9.70 4.57
N PHE A 13 13.21 9.31 4.76
CA PHE A 13 14.05 9.73 5.88
C PHE A 13 15.36 10.35 5.36
N ASP A 14 15.99 11.20 6.15
CA ASP A 14 17.37 11.65 5.92
C ASP A 14 18.39 10.59 6.38
N GLU A 15 19.68 10.92 6.29
CA GLU A 15 20.78 10.01 6.63
C GLU A 15 20.85 9.73 8.14
N GLU A 16 20.36 10.66 8.96
CA GLU A 16 20.26 10.57 10.41
C GLU A 16 19.00 9.82 10.87
N GLY A 17 18.10 9.48 9.94
CA GLY A 17 16.85 8.77 10.21
C GLY A 17 15.67 9.66 10.61
N SER A 18 15.78 10.98 10.45
CA SER A 18 14.68 11.92 10.66
C SER A 18 13.65 11.81 9.54
N LEU A 19 12.37 11.95 9.89
CA LEU A 19 11.27 11.89 8.93
C LEU A 19 11.27 13.13 8.02
N LEU A 20 11.43 12.93 6.71
CA LEU A 20 11.31 13.99 5.70
C LEU A 20 9.89 14.10 5.14
N ALA A 21 9.28 12.96 4.81
CA ALA A 21 7.93 12.92 4.23
C ALA A 21 7.26 11.57 4.48
N ARG A 22 5.91 11.57 4.46
CA ARG A 22 5.12 10.35 4.38
C ARG A 22 4.00 10.48 3.35
N ALA A 23 3.64 9.37 2.73
CA ALA A 23 2.43 9.25 1.92
C ALA A 23 1.73 7.92 2.22
N TYR A 24 0.42 7.90 2.00
CA TYR A 24 -0.40 6.70 2.10
C TYR A 24 -1.37 6.64 0.93
N ARG A 25 -1.59 5.43 0.40
CA ARG A 25 -2.53 5.15 -0.69
C ARG A 25 -3.32 3.91 -0.35
N GLU A 26 -4.64 4.03 -0.37
CA GLU A 26 -5.56 2.91 -0.12
C GLU A 26 -5.88 2.14 -1.40
N TYR A 27 -6.15 0.85 -1.24
CA TYR A 27 -6.70 -0.03 -2.26
C TYR A 27 -7.62 -1.05 -1.62
N SER A 28 -8.57 -1.54 -2.41
CA SER A 28 -9.60 -2.47 -1.93
C SER A 28 -9.20 -3.92 -2.18
N LEU A 29 -9.58 -4.79 -1.24
CA LEU A 29 -9.58 -6.24 -1.45
C LEU A 29 -10.72 -6.65 -2.38
N LEU A 30 -10.49 -7.73 -3.12
CA LEU A 30 -11.51 -8.43 -3.86
C LEU A 30 -12.08 -9.56 -2.99
N HIS A 31 -13.40 -9.67 -2.97
CA HIS A 31 -14.13 -10.73 -2.26
C HIS A 31 -15.04 -11.48 -3.24
N PRO A 32 -14.47 -12.26 -4.19
CA PRO A 32 -15.25 -12.92 -5.22
C PRO A 32 -16.14 -14.05 -4.68
N LYS A 33 -15.80 -14.62 -3.53
CA LYS A 33 -16.54 -15.70 -2.85
C LYS A 33 -16.54 -15.49 -1.33
N PRO A 34 -17.54 -16.02 -0.60
CA PRO A 34 -17.53 -16.02 0.86
C PRO A 34 -16.24 -16.63 1.42
N GLY A 35 -15.60 -15.93 2.36
CA GLY A 35 -14.35 -16.37 3.00
C GLY A 35 -13.07 -16.10 2.20
N TRP A 36 -13.17 -15.54 0.99
CA TRP A 36 -12.01 -15.21 0.16
C TRP A 36 -11.64 -13.73 0.30
N ALA A 37 -10.34 -13.44 0.29
CA ALA A 37 -9.79 -12.09 0.26
C ALA A 37 -8.58 -12.09 -0.68
N GLU A 38 -8.69 -11.39 -1.80
CA GLU A 38 -7.67 -11.37 -2.85
C GLU A 38 -7.20 -9.93 -3.13
N LEU A 39 -5.95 -9.80 -3.58
CA LEU A 39 -5.38 -8.55 -4.08
C LEU A 39 -5.04 -8.70 -5.57
N ASP A 40 -5.48 -7.75 -6.40
CA ASP A 40 -5.00 -7.61 -7.76
C ASP A 40 -3.71 -6.77 -7.79
N VAL A 41 -2.58 -7.43 -8.08
CA VAL A 41 -1.25 -6.81 -8.10
C VAL A 41 -1.14 -5.72 -9.18
N ASN A 42 -1.83 -5.86 -10.31
CA ASN A 42 -1.80 -4.85 -11.38
C ASN A 42 -2.57 -3.60 -10.97
N LEU A 43 -3.71 -3.78 -10.29
CA LEU A 43 -4.47 -2.66 -9.73
C LEU A 43 -3.69 -1.97 -8.60
N LEU A 44 -3.07 -2.74 -7.71
CA LEU A 44 -2.24 -2.24 -6.63
C LEU A 44 -1.11 -1.36 -7.18
N TRP A 45 -0.36 -1.84 -8.17
CA TRP A 45 0.72 -1.08 -8.79
C TRP A 45 0.23 0.25 -9.40
N LYS A 46 -0.92 0.24 -10.09
CA LYS A 46 -1.53 1.45 -10.64
C LYS A 46 -1.99 2.46 -9.57
N LYS A 47 -2.32 2.01 -8.36
CA LYS A 47 -2.80 2.85 -7.26
C LYS A 47 -1.68 3.51 -6.46
N ILE A 48 -0.50 2.89 -6.43
CA ILE A 48 0.62 3.34 -5.58
C ILE A 48 1.76 4.00 -6.38
N LYS A 49 1.75 3.89 -7.71
CA LYS A 49 2.61 4.65 -8.63
C LYS A 49 2.32 6.14 -8.57
#